data_AF-A0A2P2MHA6-F1
#
_entry.id   AF-A0A2P2MHA6-F1
#
_cell.length_a   1.000
_cell.length_b   1.000
_cell.length_c   1.000
_cell.angle_alpha   90.00
_cell.angle_beta   90.00
_cell.angle_gamma   90.00
#
_symmetry.space_group_name_H-M   'P 1'
#
loop_
_entity.id
_entity.type
_entity.pdbx_description
1 polymer ?
#
loop_
_entity_poly.entity_id
_entity_poly.type
_entity_poly.pdbx_seq_one_letter_code
_entity_poly.pdbx_strand_id
1 'polypeptide(L)'
;MNIEVKKKYEFLESISAIMDAHLRYFKLGYDLFSQMEPFIHQLLTYAQQSKELANAEEDKLAKRIQEFRTQAELDSIRASSNIESSISTDRIQMVGMGSYKNVEAIMLSRADGEVQTIKKGYLLKHSSSVRGDWKRRFFVLDNQGTLYYYRNKGTKPMGFQHRLTASAEHNSGVFARFRSRHSHASSLGERSLDCRMVDLQTSTIKMDAEDMDLRLCFRIISPLKTYTLQVICLI
;
A
#
# COMPACT_ATOMS: atom_id res chain seq x y z
N MET A 1 28.02 15.98 -80.94
CA MET A 1 26.93 15.66 -79.98
C MET A 1 26.68 16.89 -79.13
N ASN A 2 25.46 17.41 -79.10
CA ASN A 2 25.15 18.69 -78.45
C ASN A 2 25.14 18.52 -76.92
N ILE A 3 26.16 19.06 -76.25
CA ILE A 3 26.41 18.91 -74.81
C ILE A 3 25.23 19.43 -73.96
N GLU A 4 24.51 20.42 -74.47
CA GLU A 4 23.38 21.04 -73.78
C GLU A 4 22.14 20.12 -73.75
N VAL A 5 21.88 19.43 -74.86
CA VAL A 5 20.82 18.40 -74.92
C VAL A 5 21.13 17.25 -73.96
N LYS A 6 22.41 16.89 -73.82
CA LYS A 6 22.85 15.84 -72.90
C LYS A 6 22.56 16.17 -71.44
N LYS A 7 22.99 17.33 -70.97
CA LYS A 7 22.74 17.78 -69.59
C LYS A 7 21.25 17.82 -69.26
N LYS A 8 20.42 18.23 -70.23
CA LYS A 8 18.96 18.31 -70.04
C LYS A 8 18.32 16.94 -69.85
N TYR A 9 18.65 15.94 -70.67
CA TYR A 9 18.05 14.62 -70.51
C TYR A 9 18.56 13.90 -69.26
N GLU A 10 19.84 14.03 -68.89
CA GLU A 10 20.41 13.42 -67.68
C GLU A 10 19.75 13.97 -66.40
N PHE A 11 19.47 15.28 -66.37
CA PHE A 11 18.75 15.90 -65.26
C PHE A 11 17.31 15.38 -65.14
N LEU A 12 16.59 15.30 -66.26
CA LEU A 12 15.21 14.77 -66.27
C LEU A 12 15.18 13.29 -65.86
N GLU A 13 16.14 12.50 -66.33
CA GLU A 13 16.28 11.09 -65.96
C GLU A 13 16.52 10.93 -64.45
N SER A 14 17.41 11.75 -63.87
CA SER A 14 17.64 11.75 -62.42
C SER A 14 16.40 12.11 -61.62
N ILE A 15 15.64 13.13 -62.04
CA ILE A 15 14.39 13.50 -61.33
C ILE A 15 13.35 12.39 -61.48
N SER A 16 13.21 11.82 -62.68
CA SER A 16 12.26 10.73 -62.92
C SER A 16 12.60 9.51 -62.06
N ALA A 17 13.88 9.17 -61.93
CA ALA A 17 14.33 8.07 -61.08
C ALA A 17 14.02 8.33 -59.60
N ILE A 18 14.22 9.57 -59.12
CA ILE A 18 13.87 9.96 -57.74
C ILE A 18 12.35 9.85 -57.51
N MET A 19 11.54 10.33 -58.45
CA MET A 19 10.09 10.27 -58.36
C MET A 19 9.58 8.82 -58.32
N ASP A 20 10.10 7.94 -59.16
CA ASP A 20 9.76 6.50 -59.15
C ASP A 20 10.18 5.84 -57.83
N ALA A 21 11.40 6.14 -57.34
CA ALA A 21 11.88 5.62 -56.07
C ALA A 21 10.98 6.05 -54.88
N HIS A 22 10.57 7.33 -54.84
CA HIS A 22 9.64 7.82 -53.81
C HIS A 22 8.27 7.15 -53.91
N LEU A 23 7.72 7.00 -55.12
CA LEU A 23 6.44 6.31 -55.32
C LEU A 23 6.49 4.89 -54.75
N ARG A 24 7.55 4.13 -55.06
CA ARG A 24 7.74 2.77 -54.54
C ARG A 24 7.96 2.76 -53.02
N TYR A 25 8.75 3.70 -52.49
CA TYR A 25 8.99 3.82 -51.05
C TYR A 25 7.68 4.03 -50.28
N PHE A 26 6.84 4.97 -50.73
CA PHE A 26 5.56 5.22 -50.08
C PHE A 26 4.58 4.06 -50.25
N LYS A 27 4.58 3.38 -51.41
CA LYS A 27 3.75 2.19 -51.62
C LYS A 27 4.14 1.07 -50.65
N LEU A 28 5.44 0.80 -50.51
CA LEU A 28 5.94 -0.20 -49.56
C LEU A 28 5.58 0.17 -48.12
N GLY A 29 5.74 1.44 -47.74
CA GLY A 29 5.37 1.93 -46.42
C GLY A 29 3.87 1.76 -46.13
N TYR A 30 3.02 2.12 -47.09
CA TYR A 30 1.57 1.92 -46.99
C TYR A 30 1.22 0.45 -46.78
N ASP A 31 1.77 -0.45 -47.60
CA ASP A 31 1.48 -1.89 -47.51
C ASP A 31 1.94 -2.47 -46.15
N LEU A 32 3.06 -1.98 -45.60
CA LEU A 32 3.55 -2.36 -44.27
C LEU A 32 2.59 -1.88 -43.17
N PHE A 33 2.16 -0.63 -43.21
CA PHE A 33 1.25 -0.10 -42.20
C PHE A 33 -0.13 -0.75 -42.25
N SER A 34 -0.63 -1.06 -43.45
CA SER A 34 -1.85 -1.85 -43.62
C SER A 34 -1.75 -3.24 -42.97
N GLN A 35 -0.59 -3.89 -43.06
CA GLN A 35 -0.38 -5.16 -42.35
C GLN A 35 -0.33 -4.99 -40.83
N MET A 36 0.16 -3.84 -40.33
CA MET A 36 0.20 -3.55 -38.90
C MET A 36 -1.13 -3.07 -38.31
N GLU A 37 -2.06 -2.60 -39.15
CA GLU A 37 -3.37 -2.10 -38.78
C GLU A 37 -4.13 -2.96 -37.74
N PRO A 38 -4.27 -4.30 -37.89
CA PRO A 38 -4.97 -5.12 -36.90
C PRO A 38 -4.30 -5.08 -35.51
N PHE A 39 -2.98 -5.03 -35.43
CA PHE A 39 -2.26 -4.95 -34.16
C PHE A 39 -2.44 -3.59 -33.49
N ILE A 40 -2.48 -2.52 -34.27
CA ILE A 40 -2.77 -1.17 -33.78
C ILE A 40 -4.18 -1.14 -33.18
N HIS A 41 -5.15 -1.75 -33.86
CA HIS A 41 -6.53 -1.85 -33.37
C HIS A 41 -6.61 -2.67 -32.09
N GLN A 42 -5.93 -3.82 -32.03
CA GLN A 42 -5.88 -4.65 -30.84
C GLN A 42 -5.27 -3.91 -29.64
N LEU A 43 -4.18 -3.17 -29.85
CA LEU A 43 -3.56 -2.36 -28.80
C LEU A 43 -4.49 -1.25 -28.31
N LEU A 44 -5.21 -0.60 -29.24
CA LEU A 44 -6.19 0.44 -28.90
C LEU A 44 -7.34 -0.12 -28.08
N THR A 45 -7.89 -1.28 -28.47
CA THR A 45 -8.94 -1.97 -27.72
C THR A 45 -8.47 -2.34 -26.31
N TYR A 46 -7.27 -2.90 -26.19
CA TYR A 46 -6.69 -3.25 -24.89
C TYR A 46 -6.54 -2.02 -23.99
N ALA A 47 -6.01 -0.91 -24.52
CA ALA A 47 -5.85 0.32 -23.77
C ALA A 47 -7.21 0.88 -23.29
N GLN A 48 -8.22 0.84 -24.15
CA GLN A 48 -9.58 1.27 -23.82
C GLN A 48 -10.20 0.40 -22.72
N GLN A 49 -10.11 -0.93 -22.86
CA GLN A 49 -10.61 -1.86 -21.85
C GLN A 49 -9.89 -1.69 -20.50
N SER A 50 -8.57 -1.54 -20.51
CA SER A 50 -7.79 -1.29 -19.29
C SER A 50 -8.23 -0.01 -18.58
N LYS A 51 -8.55 1.05 -19.35
CA LYS A 51 -9.06 2.31 -18.80
C LYS A 51 -10.45 2.13 -18.18
N GLU A 52 -11.36 1.44 -18.87
CA GLU A 52 -12.71 1.19 -18.38
C GLU A 52 -12.71 0.35 -17.09
N LEU A 53 -11.88 -0.69 -17.03
CA LEU A 53 -11.71 -1.51 -15.84
C LEU A 53 -11.17 -0.69 -14.65
N ALA A 54 -10.14 0.14 -14.87
CA ALA A 54 -9.58 0.98 -13.83
C ALA A 54 -10.61 1.97 -13.28
N ASN A 55 -11.38 2.62 -14.16
CA ASN A 55 -12.46 3.52 -13.75
C ASN A 55 -13.56 2.79 -12.96
N ALA A 56 -13.96 1.60 -13.40
CA ALA A 56 -14.98 0.81 -12.69
C ALA A 56 -14.50 0.36 -11.30
N GLU A 57 -13.21 0.02 -11.15
CA GLU A 57 -12.61 -0.29 -9.86
C GLU A 57 -12.54 0.94 -8.94
N GLU A 58 -12.21 2.11 -9.49
CA GLU A 58 -12.22 3.38 -8.77
C GLU A 58 -13.62 3.73 -8.27
N ASP A 59 -14.64 3.65 -9.12
CA ASP A 59 -16.03 3.91 -8.74
C ASP A 59 -16.52 2.95 -7.65
N LYS A 60 -16.20 1.66 -7.79
CA LYS A 60 -16.53 0.65 -6.79
C LYS A 60 -15.87 0.95 -5.44
N LEU A 61 -14.61 1.38 -5.45
CA LEU A 61 -13.89 1.77 -4.24
C LEU A 61 -14.50 3.04 -3.62
N ALA A 62 -14.77 4.06 -4.43
CA ALA A 62 -15.37 5.32 -3.99
C ALA A 62 -16.72 5.08 -3.29
N LYS A 63 -17.57 4.24 -3.89
CA LYS A 63 -18.85 3.85 -3.31
C LYS A 63 -18.67 3.16 -1.95
N ARG A 64 -17.74 2.20 -1.86
CA ARG A 64 -17.48 1.48 -0.61
C ARG A 64 -16.95 2.40 0.49
N ILE A 65 -16.07 3.34 0.14
CA ILE A 65 -15.57 4.36 1.07
C ILE A 65 -16.71 5.24 1.58
N GLN A 66 -17.62 5.66 0.69
CA GLN A 66 -18.79 6.44 1.07
C GLN A 66 -19.71 5.67 2.02
N GLU A 67 -20.01 4.41 1.71
CA GLU A 67 -20.80 3.52 2.58
C GLU A 67 -20.19 3.40 3.98
N PHE A 68 -18.87 3.20 4.08
CA PHE A 68 -18.16 3.16 5.35
C PHE A 68 -18.25 4.48 6.13
N ARG A 69 -18.16 5.63 5.45
CA ARG A 69 -18.28 6.95 6.09
C ARG A 69 -19.69 7.15 6.65
N THR A 70 -20.72 6.83 5.85
CA THR A 70 -22.11 6.95 6.30
C THR A 70 -22.43 6.00 7.45
N GLN A 71 -21.91 4.77 7.42
CA GLN A 71 -22.12 3.82 8.51
C GLN A 71 -21.43 4.29 9.81
N ALA A 72 -20.19 4.78 9.71
CA ALA A 72 -19.46 5.31 10.87
C ALA A 72 -20.16 6.53 11.48
N GLU A 73 -20.75 7.39 10.66
CA GLU A 73 -21.56 8.53 11.13
C GLU A 73 -22.83 8.06 11.86
N LEU A 74 -23.56 7.08 11.30
CA LEU A 74 -24.73 6.49 11.95
C LEU A 74 -24.38 5.80 13.28
N ASP A 75 -23.28 5.06 13.32
CA ASP A 75 -22.79 4.39 14.54
C ASP A 75 -22.37 5.42 15.60
N SER A 76 -21.76 6.53 15.19
CA SER A 76 -21.42 7.66 16.07
C SER A 76 -22.68 8.31 16.67
N ILE A 77 -23.70 8.59 15.84
CA ILE A 77 -24.96 9.16 16.31
C ILE A 77 -25.64 8.19 17.29
N ARG A 78 -25.72 6.90 16.96
CA ARG A 78 -26.27 5.87 17.86
C ARG A 78 -25.50 5.77 19.19
N ALA A 79 -24.17 5.87 19.15
CA ALA A 79 -23.35 5.87 20.36
C ALA A 79 -23.65 7.10 21.25
N SER A 80 -23.87 8.28 20.65
CA SER A 80 -24.26 9.49 21.40
C SER A 80 -25.69 9.46 21.95
N SER A 81 -26.67 8.89 21.23
CA SER A 81 -28.06 8.81 21.70
C SER A 81 -28.26 7.85 22.88
N ASN A 82 -27.35 6.88 23.05
CA ASN A 82 -27.34 6.00 24.22
C ASN A 82 -26.88 6.70 25.51
N ILE A 83 -26.32 7.92 25.43
CA ILE A 83 -25.88 8.70 26.60
C ILE A 83 -27.05 9.53 27.17
N GLU A 84 -27.99 10.00 26.34
CA GLU A 84 -29.11 10.84 26.80
C GLU A 84 -30.28 10.07 27.45
N SER A 85 -30.40 8.75 27.23
CA SER A 85 -31.50 7.95 27.81
C SER A 85 -31.20 7.34 29.19
N SER A 86 -30.05 7.65 29.81
CA SER A 86 -29.62 7.01 31.07
C SER A 86 -29.54 7.94 32.29
N ILE A 87 -30.29 9.04 32.30
CA ILE A 87 -30.61 9.76 33.55
C ILE A 87 -32.04 9.40 33.97
N SER A 88 -32.28 8.12 34.29
CA SER A 88 -33.35 7.74 35.21
C SER A 88 -33.09 6.36 35.77
N THR A 89 -32.74 6.38 37.05
CA THR A 89 -33.03 5.37 38.08
C THR A 89 -32.32 4.01 37.97
N ASP A 90 -31.40 3.87 38.93
CA ASP A 90 -31.03 2.69 39.70
C ASP A 90 -29.77 1.88 39.36
N ARG A 91 -28.93 1.81 40.39
CA ARG A 91 -27.65 1.10 40.43
C ARG A 91 -27.90 -0.40 40.59
N ILE A 92 -27.74 -1.19 39.53
CA ILE A 92 -27.32 -2.60 39.68
C ILE A 92 -26.29 -2.95 38.61
N GLN A 93 -25.13 -3.35 39.10
CA GLN A 93 -23.91 -3.71 38.38
C GLN A 93 -24.11 -5.03 37.62
N MET A 94 -24.37 -4.97 36.31
CA MET A 94 -24.34 -6.12 35.39
C MET A 94 -23.18 -5.96 34.42
N VAL A 95 -21.95 -6.19 34.90
CA VAL A 95 -20.74 -6.27 34.08
C VAL A 95 -20.18 -7.67 34.27
N GLY A 96 -20.40 -8.57 33.31
CA GLY A 96 -19.80 -9.91 33.40
C GLY A 96 -20.25 -10.99 32.43
N MET A 97 -21.34 -10.85 31.68
CA MET A 97 -21.88 -11.99 30.91
C MET A 97 -21.32 -12.17 29.47
N GLY A 98 -20.59 -11.20 28.92
CA GLY A 98 -20.07 -11.27 27.54
C GLY A 98 -18.67 -11.89 27.40
N SER A 99 -17.82 -11.79 28.42
CA SER A 99 -16.40 -12.20 28.33
C SER A 99 -16.23 -13.72 28.38
N TYR A 100 -17.05 -14.45 29.14
CA TYR A 100 -16.89 -15.89 29.32
C TYR A 100 -17.21 -16.70 28.06
N LYS A 101 -18.19 -16.26 27.25
CA LYS A 101 -18.55 -16.93 25.98
C LYS A 101 -17.41 -16.89 24.95
N ASN A 102 -16.63 -15.81 24.95
CA ASN A 102 -15.47 -15.67 24.07
C ASN A 102 -14.31 -16.58 24.54
N VAL A 103 -14.14 -16.73 25.85
CA VAL A 103 -13.11 -17.61 26.46
C VAL A 103 -13.37 -19.08 26.13
N GLU A 104 -14.61 -19.57 26.18
CA GLU A 104 -14.95 -20.95 25.78
C GLU A 104 -14.64 -21.23 24.30
N ALA A 105 -15.00 -20.30 23.40
CA ALA A 105 -14.70 -20.43 21.98
C ALA A 105 -13.18 -20.44 21.70
N ILE A 106 -12.40 -19.64 22.44
CA ILE A 106 -10.93 -19.64 22.36
C ILE A 106 -10.37 -20.99 22.83
N MET A 107 -10.86 -21.53 23.94
CA MET A 107 -10.41 -22.85 24.44
C MET A 107 -10.67 -23.97 23.43
N LEU A 108 -11.83 -23.94 22.76
CA LEU A 108 -12.18 -24.93 21.74
C LEU A 108 -11.29 -24.80 20.49
N SER A 109 -11.02 -23.58 19.99
CA SER A 109 -10.12 -23.37 18.84
C SER A 109 -8.68 -23.81 19.09
N ARG A 110 -8.21 -23.73 20.34
CA ARG A 110 -6.89 -24.25 20.75
C ARG A 110 -6.80 -25.77 20.60
N ALA A 111 -7.90 -26.50 20.76
CA ALA A 111 -7.93 -27.95 20.61
C ALA A 111 -7.93 -28.41 19.14
N ASP A 112 -8.45 -27.57 18.24
CA ASP A 112 -8.53 -27.84 16.79
C ASP A 112 -7.24 -27.44 16.02
N GLY A 113 -6.27 -26.84 16.71
CA GLY A 113 -4.97 -26.46 16.14
C GLY A 113 -4.98 -25.18 15.29
N GLU A 114 -6.13 -24.50 15.17
CA GLU A 114 -6.25 -23.25 14.41
C GLU A 114 -5.78 -22.04 15.24
N VAL A 115 -4.88 -21.21 14.69
CA VAL A 115 -4.39 -20.00 15.36
C VAL A 115 -5.38 -18.85 15.15
N GLN A 116 -6.19 -18.56 16.17
CA GLN A 116 -7.15 -17.46 16.14
C GLN A 116 -6.63 -16.23 16.90
N THR A 117 -6.99 -15.04 16.42
CA THR A 117 -6.65 -13.78 17.09
C THR A 117 -7.64 -13.48 18.20
N ILE A 118 -7.18 -13.47 19.46
CA ILE A 118 -7.98 -13.07 20.64
C ILE A 118 -8.24 -11.57 20.64
N LYS A 119 -7.16 -10.79 20.47
CA LYS A 119 -7.23 -9.33 20.55
C LYS A 119 -6.21 -8.70 19.65
N LYS A 120 -6.58 -7.58 19.03
CA LYS A 120 -5.70 -6.78 18.20
C LYS A 120 -5.97 -5.30 18.42
N GLY A 121 -4.93 -4.49 18.35
CA GLY A 121 -5.09 -3.06 18.58
C GLY A 121 -3.77 -2.30 18.57
N TYR A 122 -3.88 -0.98 18.53
CA TYR A 122 -2.73 -0.11 18.66
C TYR A 122 -2.41 0.14 20.13
N LEU A 123 -1.14 -0.05 20.48
CA LEU A 123 -0.58 0.37 21.75
C LEU A 123 0.65 1.25 21.50
N LEU A 124 0.96 2.13 22.44
CA LEU A 124 2.23 2.82 22.47
C LEU A 124 3.23 1.95 23.20
N LYS A 125 4.36 1.66 22.56
CA LYS A 125 5.45 0.89 23.14
C LYS A 125 6.63 1.79 23.45
N HIS A 126 7.11 1.76 24.68
CA HIS A 126 8.33 2.44 25.06
C HIS A 126 9.54 1.84 24.32
N SER A 127 10.37 2.71 23.75
CA SER A 127 11.61 2.33 23.10
C SER A 127 12.67 2.07 24.16
N SER A 128 13.44 1.01 23.97
CA SER A 128 14.64 0.74 24.79
C SER A 128 15.86 1.54 24.31
N SER A 129 15.65 2.64 23.57
CA SER A 129 16.70 3.50 23.03
C SER A 129 17.03 4.60 24.05
N VAL A 130 18.27 5.11 24.01
CA VAL A 130 18.76 6.19 24.91
C VAL A 130 17.89 7.46 24.87
N ARG A 131 17.12 7.68 23.79
CA ARG A 131 16.20 8.81 23.65
C ARG A 131 14.78 8.56 24.19
N GLY A 132 14.46 7.37 24.70
CA GLY A 132 13.21 7.10 25.43
C GLY A 132 11.91 7.46 24.69
N ASP A 133 11.78 7.09 23.41
CA ASP A 133 10.61 7.46 22.61
C ASP A 133 9.46 6.44 22.68
N TRP A 134 8.22 6.91 22.80
CA TRP A 134 7.01 6.07 22.71
C TRP A 134 6.61 5.88 21.25
N LYS A 135 6.43 4.63 20.81
CA LYS A 135 6.08 4.29 19.42
C LYS A 135 4.75 3.58 19.33
N ARG A 136 3.83 4.11 18.54
CA ARG A 136 2.60 3.40 18.16
C ARG A 136 2.96 2.15 17.35
N ARG A 137 2.49 0.99 17.81
CA ARG A 137 2.65 -0.32 17.18
C ARG A 137 1.32 -1.05 17.22
N PHE A 138 1.02 -1.79 16.16
CA PHE A 138 -0.14 -2.67 16.12
C PHE A 138 0.24 -4.02 16.71
N PHE A 139 -0.46 -4.43 17.77
CA PHE A 139 -0.23 -5.68 18.47
C PHE A 139 -1.36 -6.65 18.14
N VAL A 140 -1.00 -7.93 18.02
CA VAL A 140 -1.92 -9.04 17.77
C VAL A 140 -1.60 -10.13 18.78
N LEU A 141 -2.60 -10.54 19.56
CA LEU A 141 -2.53 -11.64 20.51
C LEU A 141 -3.26 -12.85 19.94
N ASP A 142 -2.57 -13.97 19.84
CA ASP A 142 -3.15 -15.24 19.41
C ASP A 142 -3.71 -16.07 20.60
N ASN A 143 -4.46 -17.12 20.27
CA ASN A 143 -5.00 -18.09 21.23
C ASN A 143 -3.93 -19.02 21.85
N GLN A 144 -2.72 -19.02 21.30
CA GLN A 144 -1.57 -19.72 21.85
C GLN A 144 -0.83 -18.86 22.90
N GLY A 145 -1.31 -17.65 23.21
CA GLY A 145 -0.67 -16.78 24.19
C GLY A 145 0.56 -16.06 23.66
N THR A 146 0.76 -16.03 22.35
CA THR A 146 1.85 -15.29 21.71
C THR A 146 1.37 -13.93 21.23
N LEU A 147 2.14 -12.90 21.59
CA LEU A 147 1.90 -11.52 21.23
C LEU A 147 2.91 -11.06 20.18
N TYR A 148 2.41 -10.55 19.05
CA TYR A 148 3.26 -10.10 17.95
C TYR A 148 3.06 -8.62 17.67
N TYR A 149 4.14 -7.95 17.27
CA TYR A 149 4.07 -6.62 16.68
C TYR A 149 5.07 -6.46 15.53
N TYR A 150 4.70 -5.63 14.57
CA TYR A 150 5.52 -5.35 13.40
C TYR A 150 6.27 -4.03 13.56
N ARG A 151 7.55 -4.02 13.18
CA ARG A 151 8.38 -2.82 13.08
C ARG A 151 8.78 -2.62 11.63
N ASN A 152 8.51 -1.43 11.11
CA ASN A 152 9.03 -1.04 9.81
C ASN A 152 10.57 -0.97 9.87
N LYS A 153 11.26 -1.82 9.12
CA LYS A 153 12.68 -1.59 8.81
C LYS A 153 12.63 -0.54 7.72
N GLY A 154 12.87 0.72 8.09
CA GLY A 154 12.95 1.80 7.12
C GLY A 154 13.80 1.33 5.94
N THR A 155 13.24 1.43 4.74
CA THR A 155 14.00 1.17 3.53
C THR A 155 15.19 2.12 3.57
N LYS A 156 16.40 1.60 3.79
CA LYS A 156 17.59 2.38 3.46
C LYS A 156 17.38 2.77 2.00
N PRO A 157 17.36 4.05 1.62
CA PRO A 157 17.44 4.37 0.21
C PRO A 157 18.79 3.82 -0.23
N MET A 158 18.77 2.68 -0.92
CA MET A 158 19.91 2.23 -1.70
C MET A 158 20.06 3.33 -2.75
N GLY A 159 20.93 4.29 -2.45
CA GLY A 159 21.36 5.28 -3.40
C GLY A 159 21.88 4.50 -4.60
N PHE A 160 21.13 4.53 -5.69
CA PHE A 160 21.59 4.07 -6.98
C PHE A 160 22.65 5.07 -7.42
N GLN A 161 23.87 4.92 -6.90
CA GLN A 161 25.03 5.66 -7.34
C GLN A 161 25.48 5.06 -8.68
N HIS A 162 24.69 5.31 -9.72
CA HIS A 162 25.23 5.26 -11.06
C HIS A 162 26.21 6.43 -11.18
N ARG A 163 27.51 6.13 -11.02
CA ARG A 163 28.56 6.86 -11.71
C ARG A 163 28.21 6.82 -13.20
N LEU A 164 27.59 7.88 -13.69
CA LEU A 164 27.60 8.21 -15.10
C LEU A 164 28.42 9.47 -15.23
N THR A 165 29.61 9.27 -15.78
CA THR A 165 30.49 10.27 -16.35
C THR A 165 29.65 11.25 -17.16
N ALA A 166 29.61 12.50 -16.70
CA ALA A 166 29.01 13.59 -17.45
C ALA A 166 29.86 13.84 -18.70
N SER A 167 29.41 13.33 -19.85
CA SER A 167 29.71 13.93 -21.14
C SER A 167 28.49 14.77 -21.50
N ALA A 168 28.67 16.08 -21.44
CA ALA A 168 27.69 17.04 -21.90
C ALA A 168 27.50 16.84 -23.41
N GLU A 169 26.27 16.57 -23.84
CA GLU A 169 25.83 16.96 -25.18
C GLU A 169 24.30 17.00 -25.24
N HIS A 170 23.83 18.09 -25.84
CA HIS A 170 22.45 18.47 -26.03
C HIS A 170 21.62 17.33 -26.63
N ASN A 171 20.45 17.03 -26.05
CA ASN A 171 19.20 16.81 -26.79
C ASN A 171 18.00 16.69 -25.83
N SER A 172 17.14 17.70 -25.89
CA SER A 172 15.85 17.77 -25.19
C SER A 172 14.86 16.78 -25.82
N GLY A 173 14.81 15.56 -25.28
CA GLY A 173 13.77 14.57 -25.61
C GLY A 173 12.42 14.93 -25.00
N VAL A 174 11.44 15.24 -25.86
CA VAL A 174 10.08 15.70 -25.52
C VAL A 174 9.24 14.65 -24.74
N PHE A 175 9.75 13.43 -24.58
CA PHE A 175 9.06 12.31 -23.91
C PHE A 175 9.38 12.14 -22.42
N ALA A 176 10.26 12.96 -21.83
CA ALA A 176 10.62 12.82 -20.41
C ALA A 176 9.49 13.21 -19.43
N ARG A 177 8.39 13.80 -19.92
CA ARG A 177 7.28 14.32 -19.10
C ARG A 177 6.20 13.30 -18.74
N PHE A 178 6.23 12.09 -19.30
CA PHE A 178 5.24 11.03 -19.01
C PHE A 178 5.68 10.03 -17.93
N ARG A 179 6.50 10.44 -16.97
CA ARG A 179 6.63 9.68 -15.71
C ARG A 179 5.57 10.18 -14.76
N SER A 180 4.39 9.59 -14.86
CA SER A 180 3.40 9.64 -13.79
C SER A 180 4.08 9.27 -12.48
N ARG A 181 4.07 10.19 -11.51
CA ARG A 181 4.43 9.89 -10.12
C ARG A 181 3.28 9.15 -9.45
N HIS A 182 2.84 8.04 -10.04
CA HIS A 182 2.34 6.96 -9.20
C HIS A 182 3.59 6.27 -8.69
N SER A 183 4.02 6.69 -7.50
CA SER A 183 4.77 5.79 -6.63
C SER A 183 3.90 4.55 -6.48
N HIS A 184 4.14 3.55 -7.33
CA HIS A 184 3.68 2.21 -7.12
C HIS A 184 4.26 1.79 -5.77
N ALA A 185 3.46 1.95 -4.72
CA ALA A 185 3.52 1.09 -3.55
C ALA A 185 2.99 -0.29 -3.97
N SER A 186 3.55 -0.88 -5.01
CA SER A 186 3.23 -2.24 -5.44
C SER A 186 4.11 -3.19 -4.64
N SER A 187 3.45 -3.92 -3.74
CA SER A 187 3.71 -5.32 -3.38
C SER A 187 5.09 -5.75 -2.85
N LEU A 188 6.06 -4.87 -2.65
CA LEU A 188 7.32 -5.21 -1.95
C LEU A 188 7.23 -5.00 -0.42
N GLY A 189 6.04 -5.18 0.15
CA GLY A 189 5.75 -4.92 1.57
C GLY A 189 6.19 -6.04 2.51
N GLU A 190 6.38 -7.26 2.02
CA GLU A 190 6.60 -8.42 2.88
C GLU A 190 8.02 -8.50 3.45
N ARG A 191 9.04 -7.99 2.74
CA ARG A 191 10.45 -8.05 3.19
C ARG A 191 10.91 -6.88 4.05
N SER A 192 10.07 -5.87 4.26
CA SER A 192 10.45 -4.63 4.97
C SER A 192 10.00 -4.59 6.43
N LEU A 193 9.23 -5.57 6.91
CA LEU A 193 8.70 -5.59 8.27
C LEU A 193 9.47 -6.58 9.14
N ASP A 194 10.04 -6.11 10.25
CA ASP A 194 10.56 -6.95 11.33
C ASP A 194 9.38 -7.39 12.20
N CYS A 195 9.02 -8.67 12.19
CA CYS A 195 8.07 -9.22 13.13
C CYS A 195 8.78 -9.54 14.46
N ARG A 196 8.22 -9.07 15.57
CA ARG A 196 8.71 -9.36 16.92
C ARG A 196 7.62 -10.12 17.66
N MET A 197 8.03 -11.23 18.24
CA MET A 197 7.18 -12.16 18.98
C MET A 197 7.53 -12.05 20.48
N VAL A 198 6.51 -12.13 21.33
CA VAL A 198 6.63 -12.20 22.79
C VAL A 198 5.68 -13.30 23.25
N ASP A 199 6.22 -14.37 23.81
CA ASP A 199 5.41 -15.43 24.42
C ASP A 199 4.91 -14.96 25.80
N LEU A 200 3.60 -14.85 25.96
CA LEU A 200 2.99 -14.44 27.22
C LEU A 200 2.84 -15.59 28.22
N GLN A 201 2.92 -16.86 27.79
CA GLN A 201 2.86 -17.99 28.72
C GLN A 201 4.06 -17.99 29.67
N THR A 202 5.21 -17.52 29.18
CA THR A 202 6.45 -17.40 29.93
C THR A 202 6.71 -15.98 30.46
N SER A 203 5.79 -15.04 30.24
CA SER A 203 5.96 -13.64 30.65
C SER A 203 5.07 -13.29 31.83
N THR A 204 5.52 -12.34 32.66
CA THR A 204 4.71 -11.76 33.74
C THR A 204 4.20 -10.38 33.34
N ILE A 205 2.91 -10.12 33.53
CA ILE A 205 2.30 -8.81 33.26
C ILE A 205 2.11 -8.05 34.58
N LYS A 206 2.60 -6.82 34.64
CA LYS A 206 2.43 -5.92 35.80
C LYS A 206 1.74 -4.63 35.37
N MET A 207 0.86 -4.11 36.22
CA MET A 207 0.09 -2.88 35.94
C MET A 207 0.85 -1.61 36.38
N ASP A 208 2.15 -1.72 36.62
CA ASP A 208 3.01 -0.62 37.07
C ASP A 208 3.82 -0.03 35.90
N ALA A 209 4.00 1.28 35.90
CA ALA A 209 5.10 1.92 35.18
C ALA A 209 6.13 2.36 36.23
N GLU A 210 7.43 2.21 35.94
CA GLU A 210 8.48 2.75 36.81
C GLU A 210 8.40 4.28 36.91
N ASP A 211 7.80 4.93 35.90
CA ASP A 211 7.43 6.34 35.90
C ASP A 211 6.02 6.56 36.44
N MET A 212 5.92 7.32 37.54
CA MET A 212 4.69 7.52 38.33
C MET A 212 3.56 8.31 37.63
N ASP A 213 3.81 8.90 36.45
CA ASP A 213 2.87 9.84 35.80
C ASP A 213 2.14 9.29 34.56
N LEU A 214 2.43 8.04 34.16
CA LEU A 214 1.85 7.49 32.92
C LEU A 214 0.55 6.73 33.17
N ARG A 215 -0.57 7.28 32.66
CA ARG A 215 -1.89 6.63 32.75
C ARG A 215 -1.99 5.43 31.78
N LEU A 216 -2.71 4.39 32.23
CA LEU A 216 -3.03 3.20 31.42
C LEU A 216 -1.79 2.46 30.87
N CYS A 217 -0.72 2.43 31.67
CA CYS A 217 0.50 1.71 31.35
C CYS A 217 0.57 0.35 32.04
N PHE A 218 1.24 -0.58 31.39
CA PHE A 218 1.56 -1.89 31.93
C PHE A 218 2.88 -2.40 31.35
N ARG A 219 3.50 -3.35 32.04
CA ARG A 219 4.76 -3.97 31.66
C ARG A 219 4.57 -5.45 31.41
N ILE A 220 5.18 -5.94 30.34
CA ILE A 220 5.34 -7.37 30.06
C ILE A 220 6.80 -7.71 30.30
N ILE A 221 7.07 -8.48 31.35
CA ILE A 221 8.40 -8.98 31.71
C ILE A 221 8.54 -10.37 31.10
N SER A 222 9.20 -10.46 29.95
CA SER A 222 9.54 -11.72 29.28
C SER A 222 10.99 -12.10 29.62
N PRO A 223 11.36 -13.40 29.61
CA PRO A 223 12.73 -13.84 29.88
C PRO A 223 13.79 -13.14 29.02
N LEU A 224 13.41 -12.70 27.83
CA LEU A 224 14.31 -12.02 26.89
C LEU A 224 14.36 -10.50 27.11
N LYS A 225 13.25 -9.89 27.52
CA LYS A 225 13.10 -8.43 27.52
C LYS A 225 11.84 -7.97 28.28
N THR A 226 11.95 -6.80 28.91
CA THR A 226 10.79 -6.08 29.45
C THR A 226 10.23 -5.09 28.42
N TYR A 227 8.91 -5.09 28.26
CA TYR A 227 8.16 -4.22 27.36
C TYR A 227 7.22 -3.32 28.16
N THR A 228 7.43 -2.01 28.15
CA THR A 228 6.47 -1.04 28.70
C THR A 228 5.51 -0.61 27.59
N LEU A 229 4.21 -0.81 27.82
CA LEU A 229 3.14 -0.54 26.88
C LEU A 229 2.10 0.40 27.51
N GLN A 230 1.53 1.27 26.69
CA GLN A 230 0.47 2.20 27.08
C GLN A 230 -0.73 2.03 26.14
N VAL A 231 -1.91 1.96 26.74
CA VAL A 231 -3.17 1.89 25.99
C VAL A 231 -3.53 3.27 25.46
N ILE A 232 -3.90 3.35 24.18
CA ILE A 232 -4.45 4.55 23.59
C ILE A 232 -5.96 4.52 23.83
N CYS A 233 -6.46 5.38 24.70
CA CYS A 233 -7.90 5.62 24.78
C CYS A 233 -8.27 6.46 23.55
N LEU A 234 -8.96 5.87 22.58
CA LEU A 234 -9.67 6.65 21.56
C LEU A 234 -10.97 7.10 22.23
N ILE A 235 -11.06 8.40 22.51
CA ILE A 235 -12.29 9.07 22.92
C ILE A 235 -13.18 9.19 21.69
#